data_AF-A0A832NDB5-F1
#
_entry.id   AF-A0A832NDB5-F1
#
_cell.length_a   1.000
_cell.length_b   1.000
_cell.length_c   1.000
_cell.angle_alpha   90.00
_cell.angle_beta   90.00
_cell.angle_gamma   90.00
#
_symmetry.space_group_name_H-M   'P 1'
#
loop_
_entity.id
_entity.type
_entity.pdbx_description
1 polymer ?
#
loop_
_entity_poly.entity_id
_entity_poly.type
_entity_poly.pdbx_seq_one_letter_code
_entity_poly.pdbx_strand_id
1 'polypeptide(L)'
;MTAEQCPPPIVKVPLLRRFGGVPPKLTKVGRGYSVGEVEAVGLTVEEARLLGIYVDERRKSVHMDNVERLREWLRALVHGEVPLPPPKLPKIIAVKPDRGRVFKGKTMAGRRMRGLLSVEYRHTHRYKWARKQKERELRKRHEATRHKGGD
;
A
#
# COMPACT_ATOMS: atom_id res chain seq x y z
N MET A 1 3.52 -30.26 -6.78
CA MET A 1 4.64 -29.48 -7.35
C MET A 1 4.50 -28.07 -6.81
N THR A 2 5.25 -27.75 -5.76
CA THR A 2 5.11 -26.46 -5.06
C THR A 2 5.65 -25.33 -5.94
N ALA A 3 4.80 -24.36 -6.26
CA ALA A 3 5.11 -23.14 -7.02
C ALA A 3 6.00 -22.18 -6.19
N GLU A 4 7.13 -22.66 -5.70
CA GLU A 4 8.13 -21.89 -4.95
C GLU A 4 9.26 -21.50 -5.90
N GLN A 5 8.97 -20.61 -6.86
CA GLN A 5 9.89 -20.31 -7.96
C GLN A 5 10.79 -19.10 -7.74
N CYS A 6 10.77 -18.45 -6.57
CA CYS A 6 11.72 -17.37 -6.24
C CYS A 6 12.92 -17.91 -5.43
N PRO A 7 14.17 -17.62 -5.82
CA PRO A 7 15.34 -18.03 -5.05
C PRO A 7 15.30 -17.44 -3.64
N PRO A 8 15.59 -18.25 -2.59
CA PRO A 8 15.66 -17.73 -1.24
C PRO A 8 16.96 -16.93 -1.02
N PRO A 9 16.89 -15.80 -0.30
CA PRO A 9 18.09 -15.01 0.02
C PRO A 9 18.94 -15.71 1.09
N ILE A 10 20.25 -15.61 0.94
CA ILE A 10 21.22 -16.14 1.91
C ILE A 10 21.60 -15.04 2.89
N VAL A 11 21.61 -15.35 4.19
CA VAL A 11 21.94 -14.41 5.26
C VAL A 11 22.91 -15.04 6.24
N LYS A 12 23.82 -14.24 6.80
CA LYS A 12 24.73 -14.69 7.87
C LYS A 12 23.95 -15.05 9.14
N VAL A 13 24.37 -16.10 9.83
CA VAL A 13 23.79 -16.47 11.14
C VAL A 13 24.29 -15.49 12.21
N PRO A 14 23.42 -14.93 13.05
CA PRO A 14 23.86 -14.05 14.14
C PRO A 14 24.70 -14.83 15.16
N LEU A 15 25.72 -14.17 15.71
CA LEU A 15 26.54 -14.72 16.78
C LEU A 15 25.77 -14.64 18.10
N LEU A 16 25.37 -15.79 18.64
CA LEU A 16 24.68 -15.86 19.93
C LEU A 16 25.66 -16.17 21.05
N ARG A 17 25.47 -15.52 22.21
CA ARG A 17 26.31 -15.74 23.41
C ARG A 17 26.37 -17.21 23.83
N ARG A 18 25.26 -17.96 23.66
CA ARG A 18 25.20 -19.40 24.00
C ARG A 18 26.22 -20.27 23.26
N PHE A 19 26.73 -19.79 22.12
CA PHE A 19 27.67 -20.53 21.27
C PHE A 19 29.11 -20.01 21.40
N GLY A 20 29.43 -19.26 22.45
CA GLY A 20 30.80 -18.80 22.69
C GLY A 20 31.36 -17.88 21.60
N GLY A 21 30.49 -17.19 20.85
CA GLY A 21 30.90 -16.30 19.77
C GLY A 21 31.16 -16.99 18.42
N VAL A 22 31.04 -18.31 18.32
CA VAL A 22 31.14 -19.05 17.05
C VAL A 22 29.73 -19.45 16.60
N PRO A 23 29.30 -19.12 15.38
CA PRO A 23 27.97 -19.52 14.93
C PRO A 23 27.99 -21.02 14.56
N PRO A 24 26.90 -21.77 14.82
CA PRO A 24 26.83 -23.20 14.47
C PRO A 24 26.86 -23.44 12.95
N LYS A 25 26.43 -22.46 12.15
CA LYS A 25 26.51 -22.43 10.69
C LYS A 25 26.85 -21.02 10.26
N LEU A 26 27.61 -20.84 9.18
CA LEU A 26 27.99 -19.50 8.70
C LEU A 26 26.79 -18.75 8.11
N THR A 27 25.96 -19.45 7.35
CA THR A 27 24.82 -18.89 6.61
C THR A 27 23.54 -19.68 6.85
N LYS A 28 22.40 -19.01 6.62
CA LYS A 28 21.06 -19.58 6.67
C LYS A 28 20.19 -18.95 5.59
N VAL A 29 19.09 -19.62 5.27
CA VAL A 29 18.03 -19.03 4.44
C VAL A 29 17.34 -17.90 5.21
N GLY A 30 17.26 -16.73 4.58
CA GLY A 30 16.54 -15.56 5.09
C GLY A 30 15.03 -15.70 4.88
N ARG A 31 14.26 -14.92 5.64
CA ARG A 31 12.80 -14.85 5.47
C ARG A 31 12.40 -14.26 4.11
N GLY A 32 13.13 -13.26 3.65
CA GLY A 32 12.87 -12.50 2.41
C GLY A 32 14.06 -11.62 2.05
N TYR A 33 14.01 -11.00 0.88
CA TYR A 33 15.02 -10.03 0.44
C TYR A 33 14.89 -8.74 1.25
N SER A 34 16.02 -8.09 1.52
CA SER A 34 16.03 -6.78 2.15
C SER A 34 15.57 -5.70 1.16
N VAL A 35 15.13 -4.56 1.68
CA VAL A 35 14.73 -3.40 0.86
C VAL A 35 15.89 -2.95 -0.02
N GLY A 36 17.11 -2.86 0.53
CA GLY A 36 18.28 -2.43 -0.22
C GLY A 36 18.71 -3.40 -1.34
N GLU A 37 18.50 -4.71 -1.18
CA GLU A 37 18.76 -5.67 -2.27
C GLU A 37 17.76 -5.53 -3.41
N VAL A 38 16.49 -5.27 -3.09
CA VAL A 38 15.42 -5.08 -4.08
C VAL A 38 15.61 -3.76 -4.84
N GLU A 39 15.95 -2.68 -4.13
CA GLU A 39 16.27 -1.38 -4.71
C GLU A 39 17.52 -1.44 -5.60
N ALA A 40 18.55 -2.22 -5.23
CA ALA A 40 19.76 -2.41 -6.04
C ALA A 40 19.52 -3.12 -7.39
N VAL A 41 18.37 -3.79 -7.53
CA VAL A 41 17.90 -4.39 -8.77
C VAL A 41 16.96 -3.45 -9.54
N GLY A 42 16.56 -2.33 -8.94
CA GLY A 42 15.71 -1.31 -9.55
C GLY A 42 14.21 -1.58 -9.38
N LEU A 43 13.82 -2.40 -8.40
CA LEU A 43 12.42 -2.67 -8.07
C LEU A 43 11.98 -1.91 -6.83
N THR A 44 10.70 -1.56 -6.76
CA THR A 44 10.04 -1.13 -5.53
C THR A 44 9.56 -2.33 -4.70
N VAL A 45 9.24 -2.10 -3.43
CA VAL A 45 8.73 -3.15 -2.52
C VAL A 45 7.41 -3.74 -3.03
N GLU A 46 6.54 -2.91 -3.61
CA GLU A 46 5.25 -3.34 -4.14
C GLU A 46 5.42 -4.17 -5.41
N GLU A 47 6.24 -3.71 -6.37
CA GLU A 47 6.54 -4.45 -7.60
C GLU A 47 7.20 -5.81 -7.30
N ALA A 48 8.15 -5.84 -6.37
CA ALA A 48 8.79 -7.09 -5.97
C ALA A 48 7.77 -8.09 -5.39
N ARG A 49 6.85 -7.61 -4.54
CA ARG A 49 5.76 -8.44 -4.01
C ARG A 49 4.80 -8.90 -5.09
N LEU A 50 4.52 -8.07 -6.09
CA LEU A 50 3.68 -8.44 -7.23
C LEU A 50 4.32 -9.57 -8.05
N LEU A 51 5.64 -9.53 -8.22
CA LEU A 51 6.44 -10.59 -8.85
C LEU A 51 6.60 -11.84 -7.96
N GLY A 52 5.99 -11.88 -6.78
CA GLY A 52 6.04 -13.02 -5.85
C GLY A 52 7.32 -13.09 -5.01
N ILE A 53 8.16 -12.05 -5.02
CA ILE A 53 9.33 -11.94 -4.16
C ILE A 53 8.87 -11.54 -2.75
N TYR A 54 9.30 -12.28 -1.73
CA TYR A 54 9.04 -11.91 -0.35
C TYR A 54 10.06 -10.87 0.14
N VAL A 55 9.60 -9.66 0.47
CA VAL A 55 10.45 -8.56 0.96
C VAL A 55 10.34 -8.41 2.48
N ASP A 56 11.48 -8.49 3.17
CA ASP A 56 11.63 -8.28 4.61
C ASP A 56 12.11 -6.85 4.91
N GLU A 57 11.15 -5.94 5.10
CA GLU A 57 11.37 -4.52 5.37
C GLU A 57 12.23 -4.21 6.61
N ARG A 58 12.38 -5.18 7.52
CA ARG A 58 13.13 -5.01 8.77
C ARG A 58 14.64 -5.20 8.60
N ARG A 59 15.08 -5.89 7.53
CA ARG A 59 16.50 -6.18 7.30
C ARG A 59 17.15 -5.03 6.56
N LYS A 60 18.24 -4.49 7.15
CA LYS A 60 19.04 -3.41 6.56
C LYS A 60 20.30 -3.87 5.85
N SER A 61 20.75 -5.12 6.09
CA SER A 61 21.95 -5.67 5.48
C SER A 61 21.72 -6.04 4.02
N VAL A 62 22.63 -5.60 3.16
CA VAL A 62 22.65 -5.90 1.72
C VAL A 62 23.79 -6.89 1.45
N HIS A 63 23.49 -7.97 0.74
CA HIS A 63 24.48 -8.95 0.31
C HIS A 63 24.56 -8.96 -1.23
N MET A 64 25.76 -8.76 -1.78
CA MET A 64 25.94 -8.70 -3.24
C MET A 64 25.52 -9.99 -3.93
N ASP A 65 25.86 -11.15 -3.36
CA ASP A 65 25.46 -12.46 -3.87
C ASP A 65 23.94 -12.59 -4.04
N ASN A 66 23.14 -11.97 -3.16
CA ASN A 66 21.69 -11.99 -3.25
C ASN A 66 21.18 -11.07 -4.37
N VAL A 67 21.83 -9.92 -4.59
CA VAL A 67 21.51 -9.00 -5.68
C VAL A 67 21.74 -9.66 -7.03
N GLU A 68 22.87 -10.35 -7.18
CA GLU A 68 23.20 -11.09 -8.40
C GLU A 68 22.22 -12.23 -8.65
N ARG A 69 21.93 -13.05 -7.64
CA ARG A 69 20.90 -14.09 -7.73
C ARG A 69 19.54 -13.56 -8.14
N LEU A 70 19.15 -12.39 -7.60
CA LEU A 70 17.87 -11.77 -7.95
C LEU A 70 17.88 -11.26 -9.40
N ARG A 71 18.98 -10.71 -9.89
CA ARG A 71 19.14 -10.31 -11.30
C ARG A 71 19.07 -11.50 -12.26
N GLU A 72 19.76 -12.59 -11.94
CA GLU A 72 19.73 -13.82 -12.74
C GLU A 72 18.32 -14.39 -12.83
N TRP A 73 17.62 -14.44 -11.70
CA TRP A 73 16.25 -14.89 -11.66
C TRP A 73 15.30 -14.02 -12.50
N LEU A 74 15.44 -12.69 -12.43
CA LEU A 74 14.64 -11.79 -13.26
C LEU A 74 14.94 -11.97 -14.76
N ARG A 75 16.19 -12.25 -15.15
CA ARG A 75 16.52 -12.60 -16.54
C ARG A 75 15.80 -13.87 -16.97
N ALA A 76 15.84 -14.94 -16.15
CA ALA A 76 15.14 -16.19 -16.43
C ALA A 76 13.62 -15.99 -16.55
N LEU A 77 13.05 -15.09 -15.76
CA LEU A 77 11.65 -14.68 -15.84
C LEU A 77 11.31 -14.01 -17.17
N VAL A 78 12.16 -13.09 -17.63
CA VAL A 78 12.01 -12.40 -18.92
C VAL A 78 12.15 -13.37 -20.10
N HIS A 79 13.05 -14.35 -20.00
CA HIS A 79 13.20 -15.41 -20.99
C HIS A 79 12.03 -16.41 -21.00
N GLY A 80 11.15 -16.38 -19.99
CA GLY A 80 9.99 -17.28 -19.90
C GLY A 80 10.34 -18.70 -19.45
N GLU A 81 11.56 -18.94 -18.95
CA GLU A 81 12.00 -20.25 -18.46
C GLU A 81 11.30 -20.63 -17.14
N VAL A 82 10.93 -19.62 -16.36
CA VAL A 82 10.32 -19.77 -15.04
C VAL A 82 8.92 -19.14 -15.07
N PRO A 83 7.87 -19.88 -14.68
CA PRO A 83 6.55 -19.31 -14.60
C PRO A 83 6.47 -18.29 -13.45
N LEU A 84 5.67 -17.25 -13.64
CA LEU A 84 5.45 -16.21 -12.63
C LEU A 84 4.84 -16.84 -11.36
N PRO A 85 5.50 -16.73 -10.19
CA PRO A 85 4.92 -17.18 -8.95
C PRO A 85 3.74 -16.28 -8.55
N PRO A 86 2.82 -16.76 -7.69
CA PRO A 86 1.73 -15.94 -7.21
C PRO A 86 2.25 -14.74 -6.41
N PRO A 87 1.59 -13.58 -6.49
CA PRO A 87 2.03 -12.37 -5.80
C PRO A 87 2.05 -12.57 -4.27
N LYS A 88 3.09 -12.06 -3.61
CA LYS A 88 3.28 -12.06 -2.15
C LYS A 88 2.81 -10.73 -1.52
N LEU A 89 1.71 -10.19 -2.03
CA LEU A 89 1.03 -9.04 -1.43
C LEU A 89 0.50 -9.38 -0.02
N PRO A 90 0.37 -8.39 0.87
CA PRO A 90 -0.25 -8.61 2.17
C PRO A 90 -1.69 -9.11 2.00
N LYS A 91 -2.00 -10.30 2.55
CA LYS A 91 -3.34 -10.90 2.46
C LYS A 91 -4.44 -10.02 3.05
N ILE A 92 -4.10 -9.25 4.08
CA ILE A 92 -5.01 -8.34 4.77
C ILE A 92 -4.31 -6.98 4.87
N ILE A 93 -4.92 -5.96 4.29
CA ILE A 93 -4.53 -4.57 4.51
C ILE A 93 -5.23 -4.11 5.79
N ALA A 94 -4.56 -4.21 6.93
CA ALA A 94 -5.11 -3.77 8.20
C ALA A 94 -5.12 -2.24 8.28
N VAL A 95 -6.25 -1.62 7.91
CA VAL A 95 -6.49 -0.20 8.20
C VAL A 95 -6.71 -0.07 9.71
N LYS A 96 -5.94 0.81 10.37
CA LYS A 96 -6.10 1.06 11.81
C LYS A 96 -7.57 1.43 12.11
N PRO A 97 -8.23 0.77 13.07
CA PRO A 97 -9.60 1.13 13.42
C PRO A 97 -9.64 2.55 14.01
N ASP A 98 -10.64 3.34 13.64
CA ASP A 98 -10.85 4.67 14.22
C ASP A 98 -11.34 4.53 15.67
N ARG A 99 -10.40 4.47 16.61
CA ARG A 99 -10.69 4.42 18.04
C ARG A 99 -11.47 5.67 18.43
N GLY A 100 -12.63 5.46 19.07
CA GLY A 100 -13.57 6.53 19.40
C GLY A 100 -14.46 6.99 18.24
N ARG A 101 -14.59 6.20 17.15
CA ARG A 101 -15.55 6.45 16.06
C ARG A 101 -16.96 6.78 16.57
N VAL A 102 -17.39 6.11 17.64
CA VAL A 102 -18.67 6.33 18.31
C VAL A 102 -18.72 7.74 18.93
N PHE A 103 -17.78 8.08 19.82
CA PHE A 103 -17.71 9.39 20.48
C PHE A 103 -17.52 10.56 19.49
N LYS A 104 -16.75 10.35 18.41
CA LYS A 104 -16.58 11.34 17.34
C LYS A 104 -17.86 11.54 16.50
N GLY A 105 -18.89 10.73 16.70
CA GLY A 105 -20.13 10.76 15.91
C GLY A 105 -19.92 10.33 14.45
N LYS A 106 -18.96 9.43 14.19
CA LYS A 106 -18.63 8.90 12.86
C LYS A 106 -19.32 7.56 12.54
N THR A 107 -20.13 7.05 13.47
CA THR A 107 -21.06 5.95 13.19
C THR A 107 -22.15 6.43 12.22
N MET A 108 -22.87 5.52 11.57
CA MET A 108 -23.96 5.92 10.66
C MET A 108 -25.03 6.75 11.38
N ALA A 109 -25.41 6.34 12.59
CA ALA A 109 -26.33 7.10 13.45
C ALA A 109 -25.74 8.48 13.84
N GLY A 110 -24.47 8.54 14.27
CA GLY A 110 -23.82 9.79 14.65
C GLY A 110 -23.67 10.77 13.47
N ARG A 111 -23.34 10.27 12.28
CA ARG A 111 -23.28 11.07 11.05
C ARG A 111 -24.66 11.61 10.67
N ARG A 112 -25.73 10.82 10.90
CA ARG A 112 -27.12 11.24 10.68
C ARG A 112 -27.54 12.33 11.66
N MET A 113 -27.30 12.15 12.96
CA MET A 113 -27.61 13.13 14.01
C MET A 113 -26.89 14.47 13.78
N ARG A 114 -25.60 14.43 13.41
CA ARG A 114 -24.81 15.63 13.11
C ARG A 114 -25.18 16.30 11.78
N GLY A 115 -26.11 15.73 11.01
CA GLY A 115 -26.49 16.23 9.69
C GLY A 115 -25.43 15.99 8.61
N LEU A 116 -24.33 15.27 8.88
CA LEU A 116 -23.26 15.01 7.92
C LEU A 116 -23.73 14.17 6.70
N LEU A 117 -24.84 13.45 6.83
CA LEU A 117 -25.47 12.70 5.73
C LEU A 117 -26.55 13.48 4.98
N SER A 118 -27.30 14.35 5.67
CA SER A 118 -28.41 15.11 5.06
C SER A 118 -27.97 16.46 4.50
N VAL A 119 -27.15 17.17 5.26
CA VAL A 119 -26.57 18.47 4.92
C VAL A 119 -25.32 18.28 4.05
N GLU A 120 -24.56 17.19 4.23
CA GLU A 120 -23.28 16.95 3.56
C GLU A 120 -22.41 18.22 3.58
N TYR A 121 -22.08 18.78 2.41
CA TYR A 121 -21.38 20.07 2.25
C TYR A 121 -22.31 21.21 1.81
N ARG A 122 -23.63 21.00 1.73
CA ARG A 122 -24.59 21.92 1.10
C ARG A 122 -24.59 23.33 1.69
N HIS A 123 -24.25 23.46 2.97
CA HIS A 123 -24.19 24.77 3.65
C HIS A 123 -22.81 25.43 3.63
N THR A 124 -21.77 24.72 3.17
CA THR A 124 -20.42 25.30 3.06
C THR A 124 -20.36 26.33 1.93
N HIS A 125 -19.56 27.39 2.12
CA HIS A 125 -19.31 28.38 1.06
C HIS A 125 -18.75 27.74 -0.21
N ARG A 126 -17.89 26.72 -0.08
CA ARG A 126 -17.34 25.98 -1.23
C ARG A 126 -18.44 25.33 -2.08
N TYR A 127 -19.40 24.64 -1.47
CA TYR A 127 -20.54 24.07 -2.21
C TYR A 127 -21.42 25.15 -2.82
N LYS A 128 -21.74 26.21 -2.06
CA LYS A 128 -22.57 27.33 -2.55
C LYS A 128 -21.92 28.01 -3.76
N TRP A 129 -20.62 28.31 -3.70
CA TRP A 129 -19.87 28.92 -4.78
C TRP A 129 -19.75 28.00 -6.00
N ALA A 130 -19.41 26.71 -5.81
CA ALA A 130 -19.34 25.74 -6.90
C ALA A 130 -20.69 25.53 -7.60
N ARG A 131 -21.78 25.43 -6.82
CA ARG A 131 -23.16 25.42 -7.36
C ARG A 131 -23.40 26.68 -8.21
N LYS A 132 -22.97 27.85 -7.73
CA LYS A 132 -23.23 29.12 -8.41
C LYS A 132 -22.40 29.30 -9.68
N GLN A 133 -21.15 28.83 -9.70
CA GLN A 133 -20.34 28.78 -10.92
C GLN A 133 -20.99 27.90 -11.98
N LYS A 134 -21.44 26.69 -11.60
CA LYS A 134 -22.16 25.78 -12.51
C LYS A 134 -23.44 26.39 -13.10
N GLU A 135 -24.18 27.16 -12.30
CA GLU A 135 -25.37 27.89 -12.79
C GLU A 135 -25.02 28.99 -13.79
N ARG A 136 -23.87 29.67 -13.63
CA ARG A 136 -23.36 30.68 -14.56
C ARG A 136 -22.88 30.06 -15.88
N GLU A 137 -22.11 28.97 -15.81
CA GLU A 137 -21.69 28.19 -16.99
C GLU A 137 -22.90 27.69 -17.79
N LEU A 138 -23.93 27.18 -17.10
CA LEU A 138 -25.19 26.76 -17.71
C LEU A 138 -26.12 27.93 -18.10
N ARG A 139 -25.69 29.19 -17.93
CA ARG A 139 -26.43 30.43 -18.23
C ARG A 139 -27.87 30.45 -17.66
N LYS A 140 -28.08 29.84 -16.48
CA LYS A 140 -29.40 29.86 -15.83
C LYS A 140 -29.75 31.30 -15.42
N ARG A 141 -31.01 31.71 -15.62
CA ARG A 141 -31.48 33.06 -15.24
C ARG A 141 -31.17 33.36 -13.77
N HIS A 142 -30.82 34.61 -13.47
CA HIS A 142 -30.42 35.08 -12.14
C HIS A 142 -31.52 34.82 -11.10
N GLU A 143 -31.15 34.42 -9.88
CA GLU A 143 -32.13 34.04 -8.83
C GLU A 143 -33.10 35.19 -8.50
N ALA A 144 -32.67 36.45 -8.60
CA ALA A 144 -33.49 37.65 -8.40
C ALA A 144 -34.69 37.78 -9.37
N THR A 145 -34.64 37.12 -10.54
CA THR A 145 -35.74 37.09 -11.52
C THR A 145 -36.73 35.94 -11.32
N ARG A 146 -36.55 35.06 -10.31
CA ARG A 146 -37.46 33.92 -10.06
C ARG A 146 -38.66 34.26 -9.16
N HIS A 147 -38.64 35.41 -8.48
CA HIS A 147 -39.73 35.85 -7.59
C HIS A 147 -40.47 37.04 -8.22
N LYS A 148 -41.28 36.77 -9.23
CA LYS A 148 -42.32 37.68 -9.73
C LYS A 148 -43.53 36.81 -10.05
N GLY A 149 -44.44 36.73 -9.09
CA GLY A 149 -45.61 35.85 -9.12
C GLY A 149 -46.10 35.66 -7.70
N GLY A 150 -46.59 36.74 -7.10
CA GLY A 150 -47.53 36.63 -5.99
C GLY A 150 -48.92 36.47 -6.60
N ASP A 151 -49.69 35.56 -6.00
CA ASP A 151 -51.15 35.62 -5.89
C ASP A 151 -51.47 35.70 -4.39
#